data_AF-A0A8K0VPH1-F1
#
_entry.id   AF-A0A8K0VPH1-F1
#
_cell.length_a   1.000
_cell.length_b   1.000
_cell.length_c   1.000
_cell.angle_alpha   90.00
_cell.angle_beta   90.00
_cell.angle_gamma   90.00
#
_symmetry.space_group_name_H-M   'P 1'
#
loop_
_entity.id
_entity.type
_entity.pdbx_description
1 polymer ?
#
loop_
_entity_poly.entity_id
_entity_poly.type
_entity_poly.pdbx_seq_one_letter_code
_entity_poly.pdbx_strand_id
1 'polypeptide(L)'
;MSSLASPESSSIPLVVVGWGRENGIIFMPKIFSEHQPTYVMTAMIDFVETLEPYRYSPQTLGAVLHNLHPRPRALLIGIAVPPSLVVEMTGVWNEYVDTVLKEEFKENEEWKKNVCSPLPLTHYVDPSVGKPPMDIGWELEMFKHLDAVFKS
;
A
#
# COMPACT_ATOMS: atom_id res chain seq x y z
N MET A 1 -14.83 -34.12 -18.30
CA MET A 1 -13.59 -33.76 -17.58
C MET A 1 -13.77 -32.34 -17.09
N SER A 2 -14.06 -32.17 -15.79
CA SER A 2 -14.16 -30.85 -15.18
C SER A 2 -12.74 -30.40 -14.86
N SER A 3 -12.26 -29.35 -15.52
CA SER A 3 -11.05 -28.65 -15.12
C SER A 3 -11.36 -27.99 -13.79
N LEU A 4 -10.78 -28.52 -12.71
CA LEU A 4 -10.63 -27.79 -11.46
C LEU A 4 -9.82 -26.53 -11.79
N ALA A 5 -10.50 -25.39 -11.90
CA ALA A 5 -9.82 -24.11 -11.84
C ALA A 5 -9.10 -24.07 -10.49
N SER A 6 -7.77 -24.05 -10.51
CA SER A 6 -6.98 -23.68 -9.35
C SER A 6 -7.58 -22.40 -8.77
N PRO A 7 -7.68 -22.24 -7.44
CA PRO A 7 -8.10 -20.96 -6.89
C PRO A 7 -7.16 -19.91 -7.49
N GLU A 8 -7.71 -18.96 -8.24
CA GLU A 8 -6.92 -17.86 -8.78
C GLU A 8 -6.07 -17.35 -7.63
N SER A 9 -4.75 -17.32 -7.77
CA SER A 9 -3.92 -16.68 -6.76
C SER A 9 -4.33 -15.21 -6.76
N SER A 10 -5.23 -14.84 -5.85
CA SER A 10 -5.83 -13.53 -5.83
C SER A 10 -4.72 -12.53 -5.56
N SER A 11 -4.33 -11.80 -6.59
CA SER A 11 -3.38 -10.72 -6.43
C SER A 11 -4.00 -9.66 -5.53
N ILE A 12 -3.24 -9.18 -4.56
CA ILE A 12 -3.69 -8.18 -3.59
C ILE A 12 -3.20 -6.80 -4.05
N PRO A 13 -4.09 -5.94 -4.59
CA PRO A 13 -3.69 -4.62 -5.07
C PRO A 13 -3.36 -3.71 -3.89
N LEU A 14 -2.25 -2.99 -3.98
CA LEU A 14 -1.81 -2.08 -2.93
C LEU A 14 -1.34 -0.73 -3.48
N VAL A 15 -1.49 0.30 -2.66
CA VAL A 15 -0.96 1.64 -2.89
C VAL A 15 0.19 1.86 -1.93
N VAL A 16 1.30 2.38 -2.44
CA VAL A 16 2.48 2.75 -1.63
C VAL A 16 2.63 4.26 -1.62
N VAL A 17 2.91 4.83 -0.45
CA VAL A 17 3.17 6.26 -0.27
C VAL A 17 4.53 6.45 0.36
N GLY A 18 5.42 7.18 -0.31
CA GLY A 18 6.76 7.51 0.17
C GLY A 18 7.74 6.33 0.10
N TRP A 19 8.92 6.58 -0.46
CA TRP A 19 10.13 5.73 -0.53
C TRP A 19 11.21 6.38 -1.42
N GLY A 20 10.86 7.45 -2.13
CA GLY A 20 11.49 7.86 -3.38
C GLY A 20 10.86 7.05 -4.52
N ARG A 21 10.11 7.72 -5.39
CA ARG A 21 9.39 7.12 -6.53
C ARG A 21 10.30 6.25 -7.38
N GLU A 22 11.48 6.74 -7.77
CA GLU A 22 12.43 6.00 -8.62
C GLU A 22 12.87 4.68 -7.98
N ASN A 23 13.17 4.70 -6.68
CA ASN A 23 13.55 3.49 -5.95
C ASN A 23 12.34 2.56 -5.78
N GLY A 24 11.19 3.11 -5.39
CA GLY A 24 9.98 2.36 -5.09
C GLY A 24 9.48 1.57 -6.30
N ILE A 25 9.40 2.19 -7.47
CA ILE A 25 8.90 1.52 -8.69
C ILE A 25 9.82 0.43 -9.22
N ILE A 26 11.13 0.48 -8.93
CA ILE A 26 12.10 -0.53 -9.38
C ILE A 26 12.19 -1.70 -8.39
N PHE A 27 12.16 -1.39 -7.10
CA PHE A 27 12.47 -2.34 -6.03
C PHE A 27 11.22 -3.06 -5.52
N MET A 28 10.15 -2.32 -5.19
CA MET A 28 8.96 -2.87 -4.53
C MET A 28 8.27 -3.97 -5.33
N PRO A 29 8.07 -3.86 -6.67
CA PRO A 29 7.43 -4.93 -7.43
C PRO A 29 8.15 -6.28 -7.33
N LYS A 30 9.49 -6.28 -7.23
CA LYS A 30 10.28 -7.51 -7.13
C LYS A 30 10.01 -8.21 -5.81
N ILE A 31 10.11 -7.48 -4.71
CA ILE A 31 9.83 -8.01 -3.37
C ILE A 31 8.41 -8.55 -3.30
N PHE A 32 7.43 -7.78 -3.79
CA PHE A 32 6.04 -8.21 -3.75
C PHE A 32 5.74 -9.45 -4.59
N SER A 33 6.43 -9.63 -5.72
CA SER A 33 6.24 -10.77 -6.61
C SER A 33 6.73 -12.10 -6.03
N GLU A 34 7.63 -12.05 -5.04
CA GLU A 34 8.18 -13.25 -4.39
C GLU A 34 7.30 -13.78 -3.24
N HIS A 35 6.21 -13.06 -2.90
CA HIS A 35 5.30 -13.42 -1.82
C HIS A 35 4.01 -14.09 -2.33
N GLN A 36 3.41 -14.95 -1.49
CA GLN A 36 2.14 -15.63 -1.73
C GLN A 36 1.15 -15.33 -0.58
N PRO A 37 -0.03 -14.72 -0.78
CA PRO A 37 -0.56 -14.25 -2.06
C PRO A 37 0.30 -13.16 -2.66
N THR A 38 0.26 -13.04 -3.99
CA THR A 38 1.06 -12.04 -4.71
C THR A 38 0.52 -10.65 -4.42
N TYR A 39 1.37 -9.81 -3.85
CA TYR A 39 1.07 -8.39 -3.67
C TYR A 39 1.37 -7.65 -4.97
N VAL A 40 0.50 -6.72 -5.38
CA VAL A 40 0.67 -5.96 -6.63
C VAL A 40 0.56 -4.49 -6.35
N MET A 41 1.69 -3.78 -6.51
CA MET A 41 1.70 -2.32 -6.40
C MET A 41 0.97 -1.70 -7.60
N THR A 42 -0.20 -1.14 -7.36
CA THR A 42 -1.03 -0.49 -8.39
C THR A 42 -0.77 1.01 -8.48
N ALA A 43 -0.28 1.63 -7.41
CA ALA A 43 0.16 3.02 -7.43
C ALA A 43 1.29 3.27 -6.43
N MET A 44 2.15 4.21 -6.80
CA MET A 44 3.20 4.79 -5.96
C MET A 44 2.98 6.30 -5.92
N ILE A 45 2.77 6.85 -4.73
CA ILE A 45 2.61 8.27 -4.48
C ILE A 45 3.86 8.77 -3.76
N ASP A 46 4.39 9.91 -4.20
CA ASP A 46 5.62 10.49 -3.65
C ASP A 46 5.43 11.99 -3.35
N PHE A 47 6.31 12.53 -2.50
CA PHE A 47 6.25 13.91 -2.03
C PHE A 47 7.09 14.89 -2.85
N VAL A 48 8.14 14.40 -3.51
CA VAL A 48 9.21 15.26 -4.07
C VAL A 48 9.49 14.93 -5.53
N GLU A 49 9.67 13.65 -5.85
CA GLU A 49 10.11 13.15 -7.16
C GLU A 49 8.99 13.16 -8.20
N THR A 50 7.74 13.39 -7.77
CA THR A 50 6.61 13.60 -8.68
C THR A 50 6.43 15.09 -8.94
N LEU A 51 6.02 15.47 -10.15
CA LEU A 51 5.67 16.85 -10.49
C LEU A 51 4.45 17.32 -9.69
N GLU A 52 4.44 18.57 -9.26
CA GLU A 52 3.17 19.26 -8.91
C GLU A 52 2.25 19.23 -10.15
N PRO A 53 0.95 18.90 -10.05
CA PRO A 53 0.08 18.72 -8.87
C PRO A 53 -0.09 17.25 -8.41
N TYR A 54 0.74 16.32 -8.88
CA TYR A 54 0.53 14.87 -8.69
C TYR A 54 1.27 14.30 -7.46
N ARG A 55 1.87 15.16 -6.64
CA ARG A 55 2.49 14.76 -5.37
C ARG A 55 1.44 14.30 -4.36
N TYR A 56 1.92 13.70 -3.27
CA TYR A 56 1.05 13.41 -2.15
C TYR A 56 0.34 14.68 -1.68
N SER A 57 -0.97 14.57 -1.67
CA SER A 57 -1.91 15.33 -0.86
C SER A 57 -3.01 14.36 -0.45
N PRO A 58 -3.81 14.66 0.58
CA PRO A 58 -5.01 13.89 0.89
C PRO A 58 -5.90 13.69 -0.34
N GLN A 59 -6.04 14.73 -1.16
CA GLN A 59 -6.85 14.72 -2.36
C GLN A 59 -6.28 13.78 -3.42
N THR A 60 -4.96 13.78 -3.64
CA THR A 60 -4.30 12.86 -4.58
C THR A 60 -4.44 11.41 -4.13
N LEU A 61 -4.24 11.13 -2.83
CA LEU A 61 -4.42 9.79 -2.28
C LEU A 61 -5.88 9.33 -2.43
N GLY A 62 -6.85 10.16 -2.05
CA GLY A 62 -8.27 9.87 -2.23
C GLY A 62 -8.62 9.61 -3.70
N ALA A 63 -8.14 10.45 -4.62
CA ALA A 63 -8.36 10.25 -6.05
C ALA A 63 -7.81 8.89 -6.53
N VAL A 64 -6.60 8.51 -6.12
CA VAL A 64 -6.02 7.20 -6.46
C VAL A 64 -6.89 6.06 -5.90
N LEU A 65 -7.25 6.11 -4.61
CA LEU A 65 -8.02 5.05 -3.95
C LEU A 65 -9.41 4.86 -4.58
N HIS A 66 -10.12 5.95 -4.90
CA HIS A 66 -11.47 5.89 -5.48
C HIS A 66 -11.49 5.44 -6.95
N ASN A 67 -10.39 5.61 -7.70
CA ASN A 67 -10.37 5.34 -9.15
C ASN A 67 -9.64 4.05 -9.55
N LEU A 68 -8.86 3.43 -8.66
CA LEU A 68 -8.17 2.19 -8.98
C LEU A 68 -9.13 0.99 -9.02
N HIS A 69 -8.96 0.16 -10.06
CA HIS A 69 -9.56 -1.16 -10.21
C HIS A 69 -8.49 -2.15 -10.73
N PRO A 70 -8.30 -3.33 -10.10
CA PRO A 70 -9.02 -3.81 -8.91
C PRO A 70 -8.83 -2.92 -7.67
N ARG A 71 -9.78 -2.99 -6.73
CA ARG A 71 -9.82 -2.09 -5.57
C ARG A 71 -8.59 -2.30 -4.68
N PRO A 72 -7.84 -1.24 -4.32
CA PRO A 72 -6.78 -1.33 -3.32
C PRO A 72 -7.25 -1.98 -2.02
N ARG A 73 -6.49 -2.97 -1.55
CA ARG A 73 -6.76 -3.70 -0.30
C ARG A 73 -5.72 -3.40 0.77
N ALA A 74 -4.58 -2.81 0.39
CA ALA A 74 -3.60 -2.31 1.33
C ALA A 74 -3.10 -0.90 0.96
N LEU A 75 -2.88 -0.09 1.99
CA LEU A 75 -2.11 1.14 1.93
C LEU A 75 -0.82 0.95 2.72
N LEU A 76 0.31 1.07 2.06
CA LEU A 76 1.63 1.03 2.68
C LEU A 76 2.18 2.45 2.79
N ILE A 77 2.45 2.90 4.02
CA ILE A 77 3.05 4.20 4.27
C ILE A 77 4.53 3.97 4.56
N GLY A 78 5.36 4.34 3.59
CA GLY A 78 6.78 4.05 3.57
C GLY A 78 7.60 4.87 4.55
N ILE A 79 8.88 4.50 4.70
CA ILE A 79 9.76 5.06 5.73
C ILE A 79 10.18 6.51 5.48
N ALA A 80 10.01 7.02 4.27
CA ALA A 80 10.30 8.42 3.94
C ALA A 80 9.10 9.35 4.22
N VAL A 81 8.02 8.84 4.80
CA VAL A 81 6.84 9.62 5.16
C VAL A 81 7.01 10.23 6.56
N PRO A 82 6.89 11.57 6.71
CA PRO A 82 6.88 12.20 8.02
C PRO A 82 5.80 11.60 8.94
N PRO A 83 6.14 11.25 10.20
CA PRO A 83 5.19 10.70 11.16
C PRO A 83 3.92 11.55 11.36
N SER A 84 4.05 12.86 11.24
CA SER A 84 2.94 13.82 11.37
C SER A 84 1.85 13.63 10.32
N LEU A 85 2.15 12.98 9.18
CA LEU A 85 1.20 12.76 8.09
C LEU A 85 0.49 11.41 8.17
N VAL A 86 0.96 10.49 9.02
CA VAL A 86 0.38 9.14 9.14
C VAL A 86 -1.09 9.21 9.51
N VAL A 87 -1.46 10.06 10.47
CA VAL A 87 -2.85 10.22 10.94
C VAL A 87 -3.76 10.68 9.80
N GLU A 88 -3.30 11.61 8.98
CA GLU A 88 -4.05 12.12 7.83
C GLU A 88 -4.25 11.04 6.76
N MET A 89 -3.19 10.32 6.39
CA MET A 89 -3.26 9.21 5.43
C MET A 89 -4.19 8.09 5.90
N THR A 90 -4.11 7.73 7.19
CA THR A 90 -5.01 6.74 7.78
C THR A 90 -6.45 7.23 7.76
N GLY A 91 -6.70 8.53 7.96
CA GLY A 91 -8.02 9.14 7.79
C GLY A 91 -8.59 8.92 6.38
N VAL A 92 -7.81 9.26 5.34
CA VAL A 92 -8.21 9.05 3.95
C VAL A 92 -8.45 7.57 3.62
N TRP A 93 -7.61 6.68 4.14
CA TRP A 93 -7.81 5.23 3.99
C TRP A 93 -9.12 4.75 4.63
N ASN A 94 -9.40 5.15 5.87
CA ASN A 94 -10.59 4.73 6.58
C ASN A 94 -11.86 5.25 5.88
N GLU A 95 -11.86 6.48 5.39
CA GLU A 95 -12.95 7.01 4.57
C GLU A 95 -13.17 6.17 3.30
N TYR A 96 -12.10 5.81 2.59
CA TYR A 96 -12.15 4.94 1.42
C TYR A 96 -12.73 3.55 1.76
N VAL A 97 -12.28 2.92 2.85
CA VAL A 97 -12.82 1.64 3.32
C VAL A 97 -14.31 1.76 3.61
N ASP A 98 -14.71 2.82 4.29
CA ASP A 98 -16.09 3.03 4.74
C ASP A 98 -17.06 3.35 3.60
N THR A 99 -16.60 4.09 2.59
CA THR A 99 -17.45 4.60 1.51
C THR A 99 -17.40 3.76 0.24
N VAL A 100 -16.29 3.08 -0.03
CA VAL A 100 -16.08 2.30 -1.26
C VAL A 100 -16.06 0.81 -0.96
N LEU A 101 -15.11 0.34 -0.15
CA LEU A 101 -14.96 -1.11 0.08
C LEU A 101 -16.21 -1.69 0.75
N LYS A 102 -16.72 -1.05 1.81
CA LYS A 102 -17.93 -1.51 2.50
C LYS A 102 -19.11 -1.62 1.55
N GLU A 103 -19.33 -0.64 0.68
CA GLU A 103 -20.47 -0.66 -0.23
C GLU A 103 -20.35 -1.71 -1.33
N GLU A 104 -19.17 -1.85 -1.92
CA GLU A 104 -18.94 -2.80 -3.03
C GLU A 104 -18.84 -4.25 -2.57
N PHE A 105 -18.38 -4.50 -1.35
CA PHE A 105 -18.16 -5.83 -0.78
C PHE A 105 -19.06 -6.12 0.44
N LYS A 106 -20.21 -5.43 0.58
CA LYS A 106 -21.12 -5.63 1.73
C LYS A 106 -21.66 -7.05 1.85
N GLU A 107 -21.88 -7.74 0.73
CA GLU A 107 -22.55 -9.04 0.71
C GLU A 107 -21.66 -10.18 1.18
N ASN A 108 -20.34 -10.08 1.00
CA ASN A 108 -19.38 -11.12 1.31
C ASN A 108 -18.40 -10.74 2.44
N GLU A 109 -18.61 -9.56 3.06
CA GLU A 109 -17.75 -8.97 4.08
C GLU A 109 -16.26 -8.86 3.69
N GLU A 110 -15.93 -9.00 2.41
CA GLU A 110 -14.54 -8.98 1.98
C GLU A 110 -13.89 -7.63 2.27
N TRP A 111 -14.66 -6.55 2.37
CA TRP A 111 -14.17 -5.24 2.80
C TRP A 111 -13.36 -5.30 4.12
N LYS A 112 -13.63 -6.26 5.01
CA LYS A 112 -12.88 -6.44 6.27
C LYS A 112 -11.43 -6.89 6.05
N LYS A 113 -11.15 -7.55 4.93
CA LYS A 113 -9.79 -7.94 4.54
C LYS A 113 -9.08 -6.76 3.87
N ASN A 114 -8.71 -5.77 4.67
CA ASN A 114 -7.95 -4.60 4.22
C ASN A 114 -6.93 -4.18 5.31
N VAL A 115 -5.89 -3.45 4.93
CA VAL A 115 -4.90 -2.96 5.90
C VAL A 115 -4.28 -1.62 5.53
N CYS A 116 -4.21 -0.71 6.49
CA CYS A 116 -3.32 0.45 6.43
C CYS A 116 -2.10 0.14 7.30
N SER A 117 -0.92 0.08 6.67
CA SER A 117 0.33 -0.29 7.31
C SER A 117 1.26 0.93 7.37
N PRO A 118 1.25 1.69 8.48
CA PRO A 118 2.31 2.63 8.76
C PRO A 118 3.58 1.87 9.13
N LEU A 119 4.66 2.08 8.38
CA LEU A 119 5.96 1.54 8.80
C LEU A 119 6.39 2.19 10.12
N PRO A 120 7.01 1.44 11.05
CA PRO A 120 7.30 1.95 12.39
C PRO A 120 8.21 3.18 12.33
N LEU A 121 7.94 4.16 13.20
CA LEU A 121 8.70 5.42 13.32
C LEU A 121 10.21 5.21 13.49
N THR A 122 10.62 4.09 14.07
CA THR A 122 12.02 3.70 14.26
C THR A 122 12.77 3.46 12.95
N HIS A 123 12.04 3.32 11.84
CA HIS A 123 12.62 3.12 10.52
C HIS A 123 12.54 4.39 9.66
N TYR A 124 12.02 5.51 10.17
CA TYR A 124 11.90 6.76 9.40
C TYR A 124 13.27 7.19 8.87
N VAL A 125 13.32 7.48 7.58
CA VAL A 125 14.50 8.03 6.91
C VAL A 125 14.15 9.41 6.38
N ASP A 126 14.88 10.41 6.87
CA ASP A 126 14.81 11.74 6.29
C ASP A 126 15.44 11.70 4.88
N PRO A 127 14.66 11.94 3.81
CA PRO A 127 15.15 11.89 2.45
C PRO A 127 16.21 12.97 2.16
N SER A 128 16.32 14.01 2.99
CA SER A 128 17.37 15.03 2.89
C SER A 128 18.73 14.56 3.42
N VAL A 129 18.76 13.50 4.21
CA VAL A 129 19.97 12.98 4.89
C VAL A 129 20.62 11.84 4.10
N GLY A 130 19.91 11.24 3.13
CA GLY A 130 20.46 10.24 2.20
C GLY A 130 19.42 9.23 1.71
N LYS A 131 19.88 8.25 0.92
CA LYS A 131 19.02 7.14 0.48
C LYS A 131 18.68 6.25 1.68
N PRO A 132 17.41 5.80 1.81
CA PRO A 132 17.05 4.83 2.83
C PRO A 132 17.90 3.56 2.70
N PRO A 133 18.49 3.07 3.80
CA PRO A 133 19.17 1.78 3.78
C PRO A 133 18.14 0.69 3.47
N MET A 134 18.43 -0.12 2.45
CA MET A 134 17.51 -1.16 1.97
C MET A 134 17.24 -2.24 3.03
N ASP A 135 18.16 -2.44 3.99
CA ASP A 135 18.23 -3.66 4.80
C ASP A 135 17.96 -3.44 6.31
N ILE A 136 17.14 -2.45 6.68
CA ILE A 136 16.83 -2.16 8.09
C ILE A 136 15.65 -2.98 8.65
N GLY A 137 15.22 -4.04 7.97
CA GLY A 137 14.17 -4.95 8.46
C GLY A 137 12.74 -4.41 8.37
N TRP A 138 12.54 -3.22 7.80
CA TRP A 138 11.22 -2.63 7.59
C TRP A 138 10.30 -3.51 6.71
N GLU A 139 10.87 -4.26 5.76
CA GLU A 139 10.14 -5.19 4.89
C GLU A 139 9.44 -6.29 5.69
N LEU A 140 10.09 -6.81 6.74
CA LEU A 140 9.51 -7.86 7.58
C LEU A 140 8.29 -7.36 8.33
N GLU A 141 8.33 -6.15 8.90
CA GLU A 141 7.17 -5.56 9.57
C GLU A 141 6.06 -5.20 8.57
N MET A 142 6.42 -4.71 7.38
CA MET A 142 5.46 -4.49 6.29
C MET A 142 4.69 -5.77 5.96
N PHE A 143 5.41 -6.88 5.70
CA PHE A 143 4.78 -8.15 5.34
C PHE A 143 4.02 -8.78 6.49
N LYS A 144 4.48 -8.61 7.74
CA LYS A 144 3.73 -9.07 8.90
C LYS A 144 2.34 -8.44 8.98
N HIS A 145 2.21 -7.14 8.67
CA HIS A 145 0.90 -6.48 8.62
C HIS A 145 0.04 -6.99 7.46
N LEU A 146 0.61 -7.16 6.27
CA LEU A 146 -0.10 -7.69 5.11
C LEU A 146 -0.56 -9.14 5.35
N ASP A 147 0.36 -10.00 5.77
CA ASP A 147 0.13 -11.42 5.97
C ASP A 147 -0.86 -11.70 7.10
N ALA A 148 -0.91 -10.86 8.14
CA ALA A 148 -1.92 -10.96 9.19
C ALA A 148 -3.36 -10.84 8.67
N VAL A 149 -3.56 -10.23 7.50
CA VAL A 149 -4.89 -10.02 6.88
C VAL A 149 -5.12 -10.95 5.68
N PHE A 150 -4.07 -11.22 4.89
CA PHE A 150 -4.22 -11.89 3.59
C PHE A 150 -3.72 -13.34 3.55
N LYS A 151 -2.97 -13.80 4.55
CA LYS A 151 -2.57 -15.22 4.68
C LYS A 151 -3.39 -16.00 5.71
N SER A 152 -4.27 -15.32 6.46
CA SER A 152 -5.13 -15.90 7.50
C SER A 152 -6.33 -16.66 6.92
#